data_AF-A0A4R6N4V6-F1
#
_entry.id   AF-A0A4R6N4V6-F1
#
_cell.length_a   1.000
_cell.length_b   1.000
_cell.length_c   1.000
_cell.angle_alpha   90.00
_cell.angle_beta   90.00
_cell.angle_gamma   90.00
#
_symmetry.space_group_name_H-M   'P 1'
#
loop_
_entity.id
_entity.type
_entity.pdbx_description
1 polymer ?
#
loop_
_entity_poly.entity_id
_entity_poly.type
_entity_poly.pdbx_seq_one_letter_code
_entity_poly.pdbx_strand_id
1 'polypeptide(L)'
;MRPEDGTHSSESPASPEALAEAALRALAELDQGQGVSLPRLAKRLGLRVSVLLRLYTLMSEARLGEERGPGWVRLVCDDAGRWRAWITAAGRGEPEPLDKKV
;
A
#
# COMPACT_ATOMS: atom_id res chain seq x y z
N MET A 1 25.11 -26.65 0.54
CA MET A 1 25.51 -25.25 0.31
C MET A 1 24.60 -24.73 -0.79
N ARG A 2 23.49 -24.02 -0.55
CA ARG A 2 23.07 -23.10 0.51
C ARG A 2 21.79 -23.55 1.23
N PRO A 3 21.63 -23.30 2.53
CA PRO A 3 20.33 -23.17 3.17
C PRO A 3 19.80 -21.75 2.94
N GLU A 4 18.57 -21.60 2.50
CA GLU A 4 17.81 -20.34 2.63
C GLU A 4 16.57 -20.78 3.43
N ASP A 5 16.67 -20.72 4.76
CA ASP A 5 15.97 -19.70 5.56
C ASP A 5 14.48 -19.64 5.17
N GLY A 6 13.57 -20.25 5.92
CA GLY A 6 13.28 -19.87 7.29
C GLY A 6 11.85 -19.35 7.32
N THR A 7 10.95 -20.14 7.89
CA THR A 7 9.70 -19.72 8.54
C THR A 7 8.92 -18.55 7.91
N HIS A 8 7.89 -18.86 7.12
CA HIS A 8 6.64 -18.08 7.15
C HIS A 8 5.48 -18.86 7.78
N SER A 9 5.79 -19.92 8.55
CA SER A 9 4.82 -20.63 9.39
C SER A 9 4.64 -19.93 10.73
N SER A 10 4.00 -18.76 10.71
CA SER A 10 3.25 -18.19 11.84
C SER A 10 2.51 -16.94 11.34
N GLU A 11 1.49 -17.12 10.49
CA GLU A 11 0.44 -16.12 10.31
C GLU A 11 -0.35 -16.00 11.61
N SER A 12 0.21 -15.24 12.56
CA SER A 12 -0.63 -14.54 13.51
C SER A 12 -1.36 -13.45 12.73
N PRO A 13 -2.70 -13.37 12.77
CA PRO A 13 -3.49 -12.35 12.06
C PRO A 13 -3.25 -10.91 12.56
N ALA A 14 -2.23 -10.69 13.40
CA ALA A 14 -1.83 -9.43 14.01
C ALA A 14 -0.44 -8.93 13.53
N SER A 15 0.16 -9.54 12.50
CA SER A 15 1.43 -9.07 11.94
C SER A 15 1.26 -7.80 11.10
N PRO A 16 2.24 -6.87 11.11
CA PRO A 16 2.19 -5.67 10.29
C PRO A 16 2.15 -5.97 8.78
N GLU A 17 2.77 -7.06 8.30
CA GLU A 17 2.63 -7.47 6.89
C GLU A 17 1.20 -7.86 6.52
N ALA A 18 0.52 -8.64 7.37
CA ALA A 18 -0.87 -9.06 7.12
C ALA A 18 -1.81 -7.84 7.03
N LEU A 19 -1.55 -6.81 7.85
CA LEU A 19 -2.26 -5.54 7.78
C LEU A 19 -1.97 -4.77 6.48
N ALA A 20 -0.71 -4.75 6.05
CA ALA A 20 -0.30 -4.12 4.79
C ALA A 20 -0.99 -4.78 3.59
N GLU A 21 -0.99 -6.12 3.56
CA GLU A 21 -1.65 -6.89 2.51
C GLU A 21 -3.17 -6.68 2.49
N ALA A 22 -3.82 -6.71 3.65
CA ALA A 22 -5.25 -6.42 3.76
C ALA A 22 -5.60 -5.00 3.30
N ALA A 23 -4.74 -4.02 3.61
CA ALA A 23 -4.91 -2.64 3.16
C ALA A 23 -4.76 -2.51 1.64
N LEU A 24 -3.71 -3.11 1.06
CA LEU A 24 -3.51 -3.14 -0.40
C LEU A 24 -4.68 -3.80 -1.11
N ARG A 25 -5.15 -4.95 -0.63
CA ARG A 25 -6.32 -5.65 -1.19
C ARG A 25 -7.57 -4.78 -1.14
N ALA A 26 -7.85 -4.17 0.01
CA ALA A 26 -9.01 -3.29 0.18
C ALA A 26 -8.95 -2.06 -0.75
N LEU A 27 -7.75 -1.52 -0.98
CA LEU A 27 -7.54 -0.44 -1.95
C LEU A 27 -7.73 -0.93 -3.38
N ALA A 28 -7.15 -2.08 -3.75
CA ALA A 28 -7.27 -2.67 -5.09
C ALA A 28 -8.72 -2.89 -5.51
N GLU A 29 -9.56 -3.34 -4.57
CA GLU A 29 -10.98 -3.60 -4.78
C GLU A 29 -11.83 -2.33 -4.90
N LEU A 30 -11.47 -1.27 -4.16
CA LEU A 30 -12.23 -0.03 -4.14
C LEU A 30 -11.76 0.98 -5.20
N ASP A 31 -10.49 0.92 -5.60
CA ASP A 31 -9.93 1.85 -6.56
C ASP A 31 -10.33 1.45 -7.98
N GLN A 32 -11.32 2.18 -8.49
CA GLN A 32 -11.80 2.12 -9.88
C GLN A 32 -11.10 3.16 -10.77
N GLY A 33 -9.89 3.59 -10.41
CA GLY A 33 -9.09 4.59 -11.15
C GLY A 33 -9.35 6.04 -10.74
N GLN A 34 -10.28 6.28 -9.82
CA GLN A 34 -10.57 7.61 -9.28
C GLN A 34 -9.87 7.89 -7.93
N GLY A 35 -9.26 6.86 -7.35
CA GLY A 35 -8.69 6.94 -6.01
C GLY A 35 -9.75 6.90 -4.93
N VAL A 36 -9.37 6.36 -3.78
CA VAL A 36 -10.28 6.07 -2.69
C VAL A 36 -9.92 6.96 -1.50
N SER A 37 -10.93 7.55 -0.86
CA SER A 37 -10.71 8.39 0.31
C SER A 37 -10.18 7.58 1.49
N LEU A 38 -9.18 8.11 2.18
CA LEU A 38 -8.59 7.47 3.36
C LEU A 38 -9.61 7.16 4.46
N PRO A 39 -10.55 8.07 4.80
CA PRO A 39 -11.61 7.77 5.77
C PRO A 39 -12.48 6.58 5.39
N ARG A 40 -12.75 6.38 4.09
CA ARG A 40 -13.54 5.24 3.59
C ARG A 40 -12.78 3.93 3.75
N LEU A 41 -11.49 3.91 3.39
CA LEU A 41 -10.64 2.74 3.57
C LEU A 41 -10.45 2.39 5.05
N ALA A 42 -10.21 3.40 5.89
CA ALA A 42 -10.05 3.21 7.33
C ALA A 42 -11.32 2.59 7.95
N LYS A 43 -12.50 3.09 7.55
CA LYS A 43 -13.80 2.51 7.97
C LYS A 43 -13.95 1.07 7.52
N ARG A 44 -13.55 0.72 6.29
CA ARG A 44 -13.65 -0.66 5.76
C ARG A 44 -12.75 -1.63 6.52
N LEU A 45 -11.55 -1.20 6.89
CA LEU A 45 -10.56 -2.02 7.58
C LEU A 45 -10.71 -2.00 9.11
N GLY A 46 -11.63 -1.19 9.66
CA GLY A 46 -11.77 -1.01 11.11
C GLY A 46 -10.59 -0.29 11.76
N LEU A 47 -9.85 0.53 11.00
CA LEU A 47 -8.64 1.21 11.45
C LEU A 47 -8.87 2.71 11.68
N ARG A 48 -7.95 3.33 12.42
CA ARG A 48 -7.87 4.80 12.48
C ARG A 48 -7.22 5.34 11.20
N VAL A 49 -7.70 6.50 10.74
CA VAL A 49 -7.17 7.18 9.53
C VAL A 49 -5.66 7.44 9.65
N SER A 50 -5.16 7.82 10.82
CA SER A 50 -3.72 8.06 11.05
C SER A 50 -2.87 6.80 10.90
N VAL A 51 -3.38 5.63 11.33
CA VAL A 51 -2.70 4.34 11.18
C VAL A 51 -2.61 3.98 9.69
N LEU A 52 -3.74 4.12 8.99
CA LEU A 52 -3.80 3.83 7.56
C LEU A 52 -2.95 4.79 6.73
N LEU A 53 -2.92 6.07 7.10
CA LEU A 53 -2.05 7.08 6.47
C LEU A 53 -0.58 6.69 6.62
N ARG A 54 -0.14 6.36 7.85
CA ARG A 54 1.24 5.95 8.10
C ARG A 54 1.61 4.69 7.30
N LEU A 55 0.70 3.71 7.26
CA LEU A 55 0.87 2.48 6.51
C LEU A 55 1.02 2.74 5.00
N TYR A 56 0.10 3.51 4.41
CA TYR A 56 0.19 3.84 2.98
C TYR A 56 1.36 4.74 2.63
N THR A 57 1.81 5.62 3.54
CA THR A 57 3.02 6.40 3.32
C THR A 57 4.26 5.50 3.22
N LEU A 58 4.35 4.45 4.04
CA LEU A 58 5.44 3.46 3.96
C LEU A 58 5.40 2.65 2.66
N MET A 59 4.20 2.36 2.13
CA MET A 59 4.02 1.62 0.87
C MET A 59 4.05 2.51 -0.39
N SER A 60 4.11 3.83 -0.20
CA SER A 60 4.11 4.80 -1.27
C SER A 60 5.52 5.05 -1.80
N GLU A 61 5.61 5.75 -2.92
CA GLU A 61 6.86 6.31 -3.42
C GLU A 61 7.40 7.48 -2.56
N ALA A 62 6.77 7.76 -1.42
CA ALA A 62 7.24 8.76 -0.48
C ALA A 62 8.65 8.37 0.00
N ARG A 63 9.60 9.31 -0.12
CA ARG A 63 10.95 9.11 0.40
C ARG A 63 10.91 9.26 1.92
N LEU A 64 11.20 8.18 2.63
CA LEU A 64 11.46 8.18 4.05
C LEU A 64 12.97 7.96 4.22
N GLY A 65 13.74 9.04 4.32
CA GLY A 65 15.21 8.99 4.29
C GLY A 65 15.74 8.90 2.86
N GLU A 66 16.69 7.97 2.62
CA GLU A 66 17.35 7.78 1.32
C GLU A 66 16.63 6.78 0.41
N GLU A 67 15.80 5.91 0.97
CA GLU A 67 15.05 4.90 0.22
C GLU A 67 13.66 5.42 -0.17
N ARG A 68 13.32 5.18 -1.43
CA ARG A 68 11.96 5.35 -1.94
C ARG A 68 11.19 4.10 -1.51
N GLY A 69 10.03 4.27 -0.86
CA GLY A 69 9.16 3.13 -0.62
C GLY A 69 8.78 2.43 -1.92
N PRO A 70 8.21 1.22 -1.85
CA PRO A 70 8.10 0.30 -2.98
C PRO A 70 7.14 0.77 -4.08
N GLY A 71 6.49 1.92 -3.90
CA GLY A 71 5.64 2.54 -4.93
C GLY A 71 4.36 1.79 -5.20
N TRP A 72 3.87 0.98 -4.25
CA TRP A 72 2.63 0.20 -4.37
C TRP A 72 1.38 1.08 -4.30
N VAL A 73 1.48 2.24 -3.64
CA VAL A 73 0.36 3.15 -3.43
C VAL A 73 0.77 4.57 -3.77
N ARG A 74 -0.14 5.33 -4.36
CA ARG A 74 0.00 6.78 -4.50
C ARG A 74 -0.92 7.46 -3.49
N LEU A 75 -0.38 8.36 -2.68
CA LEU A 75 -1.15 9.19 -1.77
C LEU A 75 -1.15 10.63 -2.23
N VAL A 76 -2.32 11.26 -2.26
CA VAL A 76 -2.45 12.69 -2.54
C VAL A 76 -3.40 13.31 -1.51
N CYS A 77 -2.98 14.44 -0.94
CA CYS A 77 -3.82 15.31 -0.15
C CYS A 77 -4.33 16.44 -1.03
N ASP A 78 -5.65 16.66 -1.06
CA ASP A 78 -6.21 17.83 -1.75
C ASP A 78 -6.14 19.10 -0.88
N ASP A 79 -6.46 20.25 -1.48
CA ASP A 79 -6.41 21.57 -0.82
C ASP A 79 -7.39 21.68 0.37
N ALA A 80 -8.37 20.79 0.45
CA ALA A 80 -9.31 20.70 1.57
C ALA A 80 -8.84 19.73 2.68
N GLY A 81 -7.59 19.23 2.60
CA GLY A 81 -7.01 18.31 3.58
C GLY A 81 -7.51 16.87 3.45
N ARG A 82 -8.16 16.50 2.34
CA ARG A 82 -8.69 15.14 2.15
C ARG A 82 -7.66 14.27 1.44
N TRP A 83 -7.25 13.22 2.13
CA TRP A 83 -6.35 12.21 1.59
C TRP A 83 -7.10 11.21 0.71
N ARG A 84 -6.55 10.97 -0.48
CA ARG A 84 -6.92 9.89 -1.39
C ARG A 84 -5.72 8.99 -1.66
N ALA A 85 -6.01 7.70 -1.79
CA ALA A 85 -5.06 6.66 -2.16
C ALA A 85 -5.45 6.06 -3.52
N TRP A 86 -4.46 5.79 -4.37
CA TRP A 86 -4.59 5.00 -5.59
C TRP A 86 -3.65 3.82 -5.48
N ILE A 87 -4.05 2.67 -5.99
CA ILE A 87 -3.13 1.55 -6.11
C ILE A 87 -2.37 1.66 -7.43
N THR A 88 -1.09 1.34 -7.41
CA THR A 88 -0.27 1.30 -8.63
C THR A 88 -0.26 -0.11 -9.22
N ALA A 89 0.28 -0.27 -10.44
CA ALA A 89 0.48 -1.60 -11.03
C ALA A 89 1.32 -2.51 -10.12
N ALA A 90 2.42 -1.98 -9.56
CA ALA A 90 3.26 -2.71 -8.61
C ALA A 90 2.49 -3.17 -7.37
N GLY A 91 1.58 -2.35 -6.84
CA GLY A 91 0.73 -2.72 -5.70
C GLY A 91 -0.34 -3.78 -6.01
N ARG A 92 -0.75 -3.91 -7.28
CA ARG A 92 -1.65 -4.98 -7.74
C ARG A 92 -0.91 -6.31 -8.00
N GLY A 93 0.42 -6.32 -7.93
CA GLY A 93 1.24 -7.47 -8.34
C GLY A 93 1.29 -7.63 -9.86
N GLU A 94 0.84 -6.63 -10.62
CA GLU A 94 1.02 -6.60 -12.05
C GLU A 94 2.49 -6.27 -12.33
N PRO A 95 3.18 -7.02 -13.20
CA PRO A 95 4.49 -6.61 -13.66
C PRO A 95 4.32 -5.20 -14.24
N GLU A 96 5.11 -4.26 -13.74
CA GLU A 96 5.22 -2.92 -14.34
C GLU A 96 5.29 -3.13 -15.86
N PRO A 97 4.40 -2.54 -16.67
CA PRO A 97 4.52 -2.67 -18.11
C PRO A 97 5.93 -2.16 -18.40
N LEU A 98 6.76 -3.08 -18.89
CA LEU A 98 8.16 -2.82 -19.20
C LEU A 98 8.15 -1.70 -20.24
N ASP A 99 8.21 -0.45 -19.79
CA ASP A 99 8.44 0.72 -20.61
C ASP A 99 9.87 0.58 -21.13
N LYS A 100 10.01 -0.23 -22.19
CA LYS A 100 11.10 -0.14 -23.14
C LYS A 100 11.05 1.27 -23.70
N LYS A 101 11.78 2.19 -23.09
CA LYS A 101 12.30 3.35 -23.81
C LYS A 101 13.22 2.81 -24.91
N VAL A 102 12.65 2.67 -26.11
CA VAL A 102 13.35 2.60 -27.39
C VAL A 102 13.92 3.97 -27.75
#